data_AF-A0A2W6C6W7-F1
#
_entry.id   AF-A0A2W6C6W7-F1
#
_cell.length_a   1.000
_cell.length_b   1.000
_cell.length_c   1.000
_cell.angle_alpha   90.00
_cell.angle_beta   90.00
_cell.angle_gamma   90.00
#
_symmetry.space_group_name_H-M   'P 1'
#
loop_
_entity.id
_entity.type
_entity.pdbx_description
1 polymer ?
#
loop_
_entity_poly.entity_id
_entity_poly.type
_entity_poly.pdbx_seq_one_letter_code
_entity_poly.pdbx_strand_id
1 'polypeptide(L)' 'MIVALADTARFRTDDCDELVLASLACPICLRTDDVSWELEADGYDPSVECTCGRCEEHWRVYVTQYQALRLGLMAVRPL' A
#
# COMPACT_ATOMS: atom_id res chain seq x y z
N MET A 1 14.04 0.05 -20.41
CA MET A 1 13.90 -0.36 -19.01
C MET A 1 12.81 0.51 -18.42
N ILE A 2 11.61 -0.04 -18.22
CA ILE A 2 10.53 0.69 -17.55
C ILE A 2 10.88 0.66 -16.07
N VAL A 3 11.12 1.83 -15.46
CA VAL A 3 11.35 1.93 -14.02
C VAL A 3 9.97 1.81 -13.37
N ALA A 4 9.73 0.72 -12.64
CA ALA A 4 8.52 0.59 -11.85
C ALA A 4 8.52 1.65 -10.74
N LEU A 5 7.40 2.35 -10.57
CA LEU A 5 7.25 3.31 -9.48
C LEU A 5 7.30 2.58 -8.14
N ALA A 6 8.05 3.15 -7.20
CA ALA A 6 8.18 2.61 -5.87
C ALA A 6 8.21 3.72 -4.81
N ASP A 7 7.64 3.45 -3.65
CA ASP A 7 7.65 4.32 -2.48
C ASP A 7 7.86 3.51 -1.18
N THR A 8 7.95 4.19 -0.04
CA THR A 8 7.99 3.60 1.29
C THR A 8 6.83 4.14 2.13
N ALA A 9 6.11 3.26 2.81
CA ALA A 9 4.98 3.64 3.65
C ALA A 9 5.42 4.50 4.84
N ARG A 10 4.64 5.54 5.16
CA ARG A 10 4.99 6.56 6.17
C ARG A 10 4.12 6.50 7.44
N PHE A 11 3.18 5.56 7.52
CA PHE A 11 2.27 5.42 8.66
C PHE A 11 2.90 4.68 9.85
N ARG A 12 2.41 4.96 11.05
CA ARG A 12 2.71 4.25 12.30
C ARG A 12 1.64 3.20 12.58
N THR A 13 1.98 2.21 13.40
CA THR A 13 1.07 1.10 13.73
C THR A 13 -0.23 1.53 14.42
N ASP A 14 -0.20 2.67 15.11
CA ASP A 14 -1.31 3.27 15.85
C ASP A 14 -2.01 4.41 15.11
N ASP A 15 -1.59 4.71 13.87
CA ASP A 15 -2.31 5.68 13.03
C ASP A 15 -3.71 5.15 12.70
N CYS A 16 -4.64 6.10 12.49
CA CYS A 16 -5.99 5.80 12.04
C CYS A 16 -5.98 5.22 10.62
N ASP A 17 -7.03 4.45 10.27
CA ASP A 17 -7.10 3.71 9.01
C ASP A 17 -6.94 4.64 7.79
N GLU A 18 -7.41 5.89 7.87
CA GLU A 18 -7.29 6.88 6.79
C GLU A 18 -5.84 7.22 6.48
N LEU A 19 -4.97 7.32 7.48
CA LEU A 19 -3.53 7.60 7.28
C LEU A 19 -2.79 6.37 6.75
N VAL A 20 -3.23 5.17 7.16
CA VAL A 20 -2.70 3.92 6.62
C VAL A 20 -3.04 3.81 5.13
N LEU A 21 -4.31 4.03 4.76
CA LEU A 21 -4.76 4.01 3.36
C LEU A 21 -4.11 5.12 2.52
N ALA A 22 -3.92 6.31 3.08
CA ALA A 22 -3.23 7.41 2.40
C ALA A 22 -1.77 7.07 2.06
N SER A 23 -1.12 6.18 2.82
CA SER A 23 0.22 5.70 2.49
C SER A 23 0.26 4.78 1.28
N LEU A 24 -0.90 4.31 0.79
CA LEU A 24 -1.08 3.53 -0.44
C LEU A 24 -1.78 4.37 -1.53
N ALA A 25 -1.78 5.71 -1.43
CA ALA A 25 -2.40 6.55 -2.44
C ALA A 25 -1.67 6.47 -3.80
N CYS A 26 -2.42 6.61 -4.89
CA CYS A 26 -1.84 6.66 -6.23
C CYS A 26 -0.85 7.84 -6.35
N PRO A 27 0.41 7.62 -6.79
CA PRO A 27 1.40 8.69 -6.91
C PRO A 27 1.10 9.68 -8.05
N ILE A 28 0.23 9.30 -8.99
CA ILE A 28 -0.15 10.13 -10.14
C ILE A 28 -1.41 10.94 -9.84
N CYS A 29 -2.46 10.27 -9.35
CA CYS A 29 -3.77 10.88 -9.13
C CYS A 29 -3.98 11.44 -7.73
N LEU A 30 -3.11 11.09 -6.78
CA LEU A 30 -3.19 11.45 -5.35
C LEU A 30 -4.54 11.07 -4.72
N ARG A 31 -5.07 9.92 -5.14
CA ARG A 31 -6.35 9.34 -4.74
C ARG A 31 -6.12 8.06 -3.96
N THR A 32 -6.99 7.78 -3.01
CA THR A 32 -7.01 6.52 -2.26
C THR A 32 -8.24 5.67 -2.59
N ASP A 33 -9.30 6.30 -3.10
CA ASP A 33 -10.43 5.61 -3.71
C ASP A 33 -10.00 4.90 -4.99
N ASP A 34 -10.63 3.75 -5.25
CA ASP A 34 -10.38 2.93 -6.44
C ASP A 34 -8.92 2.48 -6.60
N VAL A 35 -8.22 2.31 -5.48
CA VAL A 35 -6.91 1.65 -5.42
C VAL A 35 -7.11 0.23 -4.90
N SER A 36 -6.77 -0.77 -5.72
CA SER A 36 -6.62 -2.14 -5.26
C SER A 36 -5.19 -2.38 -4.81
N TRP A 37 -5.03 -3.22 -3.80
CA TRP A 37 -3.71 -3.56 -3.28
C TRP A 37 -3.64 -4.99 -2.77
N GLU A 38 -2.45 -5.58 -2.88
CA GLU A 38 -2.12 -6.91 -2.39
C GLU A 38 -0.85 -6.84 -1.53
N LEU A 39 -0.88 -7.48 -0.36
CA LEU A 39 0.25 -7.52 0.56
C LEU A 39 1.14 -8.73 0.24
N GLU A 40 2.35 -8.43 -0.21
CA GLU A 40 3.45 -9.39 -0.33
C GLU A 40 4.21 -9.43 1.01
N ALA A 41 3.71 -10.23 1.94
CA ALA A 41 4.28 -10.35 3.28
C ALA A 41 5.48 -11.30 3.35
N ASP A 42 5.60 -12.21 2.38
CA ASP A 42 6.64 -13.24 2.37
C ASP A 42 7.96 -12.67 1.80
N GLY A 43 9.05 -12.72 2.57
CA GLY A 43 10.38 -12.33 2.10
C GLY A 43 11.15 -11.46 3.09
N TYR A 44 12.31 -10.95 2.63
CA TYR A 44 13.17 -10.07 3.42
C TYR A 44 12.62 -8.64 3.50
N ASP A 45 12.04 -8.14 2.41
CA ASP A 45 11.47 -6.79 2.30
C ASP A 45 9.97 -6.88 1.99
N PRO A 46 9.09 -6.86 3.02
CA PRO A 46 7.66 -6.92 2.79
C PRO A 46 7.18 -5.66 2.05
N SER A 47 6.21 -5.85 1.15
CA SER A 47 5.74 -4.78 0.28
C SER A 47 4.27 -4.93 -0.09
N VAL A 48 3.71 -3.87 -0.66
CA VAL A 48 2.34 -3.82 -1.15
C VAL A 48 2.37 -3.50 -2.64
N GLU A 49 1.79 -4.37 -3.46
CA GLU A 49 1.53 -4.09 -4.87
C GLU A 49 0.23 -3.31 -4.99
N CYS A 50 0.27 -2.12 -5.58
CA CYS A 50 -0.87 -1.25 -5.72
C CYS A 50 -1.23 -1.05 -7.20
N THR A 51 -2.52 -0.96 -7.50
CA THR A 51 -3.04 -0.62 -8.83
C THR A 51 -4.12 0.44 -8.70
N CYS A 52 -4.02 1.52 -9.48
CA CYS A 52 -5.08 2.53 -9.53
C CYS A 52 -6.09 2.18 -10.63
N GLY A 53 -7.35 1.94 -10.27
CA GLY A 53 -8.44 1.69 -11.22
C GLY A 53 -8.78 2.87 -12.13
N ARG A 54 -8.25 4.07 -11.82
CA ARG A 54 -8.53 5.29 -12.57
C ARG A 54 -7.50 5.65 -13.64
N CYS A 55 -6.22 5.69 -13.27
CA CYS A 55 -5.15 6.01 -14.22
C CYS A 55 -4.32 4.80 -14.62
N GLU A 56 -4.69 3.61 -14.13
CA GLU A 56 -4.09 2.32 -14.48
C GLU A 56 -2.60 2.22 -14.12
N GLU A 57 -2.11 3.11 -13.25
CA GLU A 57 -0.72 3.06 -12.80
C GLU A 57 -0.52 1.93 -11.78
N HIS A 58 0.65 1.30 -11.84
CA HIS A 58 1.09 0.25 -10.94
C HIS A 58 2.33 0.69 -10.16
N TRP A 59 2.32 0.52 -8.84
CA TRP A 59 3.48 0.87 -8.02
C TRP A 59 3.60 -0.05 -6.81
N ARG A 60 4.83 -0.13 -6.30
CA ARG A 60 5.17 -0.88 -5.09
C ARG A 60 5.37 0.05 -3.90
N VAL A 61 4.84 -0.33 -2.75
CA VAL A 61 5.12 0.36 -1.48
C VAL A 61 5.84 -0.59 -0.54
N TYR A 62 7.08 -0.27 -0.18
CA TYR A 62 7.82 -1.01 0.83
C TYR A 62 7.31 -0.67 2.23
N VAL A 63 7.21 -1.69 3.07
CA VAL A 63 6.73 -1.59 4.45
C VAL A 63 7.70 -2.27 5.40
N THR A 64 7.66 -1.88 6.67
CA THR A 64 8.29 -2.66 7.75
C THR A 64 7.43 -3.87 8.11
N GLN A 65 7.98 -4.83 8.85
CA GLN A 65 7.23 -5.99 9.33
C GLN A 65 5.99 -5.64 10.16
N TYR A 66 6.07 -4.59 10.99
CA TYR A 66 4.93 -4.14 11.81
C TYR A 66 3.83 -3.47 10.96
N GLN A 67 4.22 -2.72 9.94
CA GLN A 67 3.28 -2.14 8.98
C GLN A 67 2.62 -3.22 8.13
N ALA A 68 3.38 -4.24 7.70
CA ALA A 68 2.84 -5.40 6.99
C ALA A 68 1.81 -6.16 7.84
N LEU A 69 2.10 -6.42 9.12
CA LEU A 69 1.14 -7.04 10.04
C LEU A 69 -0.14 -6.20 10.19
N ARG A 70 0.00 -4.87 10.33
CA ARG A 70 -1.15 -3.95 10.42
C ARG A 70 -2.04 -4.03 9.18
N LEU A 71 -1.46 -4.05 7.99
CA LEU A 71 -2.19 -4.18 6.72
C LEU A 71 -2.85 -5.55 6.58
N GLY A 72 -2.16 -6.63 6.96
CA GLY A 72 -2.73 -7.98 6.96
C GLY A 72 -3.98 -8.09 7.84
N LEU A 73 -3.97 -7.45 9.02
CA LEU A 73 -5.15 -7.39 9.89
C LEU A 73 -6.31 -6.55 9.30
N MET A 74 -6.01 -5.56 8.47
CA MET A 74 -7.03 -4.77 7.75
C MET A 74 -7.65 -5.57 6.61
N ALA A 75 -6.85 -6.28 5.81
CA ALA A 75 -7.32 -7.09 4.68
C ALA A 75 -8.28 -8.21 5.11
N VAL A 76 -8.10 -8.76 6.32
CA VAL A 76 -8.93 -9.86 6.86
C VAL A 76 -10.27 -9.39 7.43
N ARG A 77 -10.45 -8.08 7.71
CA ARG A 77 -11.74 -7.55 8.18
C ARG A 77 -12.55 -7.04 6.98
N PRO A 78 -13.65 -7.69 6.60
CA PRO A 78 -14.64 -7.02 5.76
C PRO A 78 -15.21 -5.86 6.59
N LEU A 79 -15.20 -4.66 6.01
CA LEU A 79 -16.06 -3.57 6.47
C LEU A 79 -17.53 -3.94 6.29
#